data_AF-A0A348AHB9-F1
#
_entry.id   AF-A0A348AHB9-F1
#
_cell.length_a   1.000
_cell.length_b   1.000
_cell.length_c   1.000
_cell.angle_alpha   90.00
_cell.angle_beta   90.00
_cell.angle_gamma   90.00
#
_symmetry.space_group_name_H-M   'P 1'
#
loop_
_entity.id
_entity.type
_entity.pdbx_description
1 polymer ?
#
loop_
_entity_poly.entity_id
_entity_poly.type
_entity_poly.pdbx_seq_one_letter_code
_entity_poly.pdbx_strand_id
1 'polypeptide(L)'
;MKKVPKFNSREEEIQFWETHDPLDFEEPDAEVNITMSPQLQKERRLKQVTIRLRLSQVLAAKEIAKRKDIPYQVLMRSWINEAIKKER
;
A
#
# COMPACT_ATOMS: atom_id res chain seq x y z
N MET A 1 1.29 28.33 -19.41
CA MET A 1 1.48 27.28 -20.43
C MET A 1 0.21 27.19 -21.28
N LYS A 2 0.23 26.53 -22.44
CA LYS A 2 -0.91 26.53 -23.38
C LYS A 2 -1.93 25.47 -22.96
N LYS A 3 -3.22 25.76 -23.12
CA LYS A 3 -4.30 24.79 -22.88
C LYS A 3 -4.42 23.86 -24.08
N VAL A 4 -4.61 22.56 -23.83
CA VAL A 4 -4.87 21.57 -24.88
C VAL A 4 -6.16 21.98 -25.65
N PRO A 5 -6.12 22.12 -26.98
CA PRO A 5 -7.30 22.46 -27.76
C PRO A 5 -8.29 21.27 -27.81
N LYS A 6 -9.58 21.57 -28.00
CA LYS A 6 -10.60 20.53 -28.18
C LYS A 6 -10.59 20.08 -29.64
N PHE A 7 -10.19 18.83 -29.89
CA PHE A 7 -10.22 18.23 -31.22
C PHE A 7 -11.61 17.69 -31.52
N ASN A 8 -12.08 17.85 -32.76
CA ASN A 8 -13.37 17.32 -33.20
C ASN A 8 -13.22 15.96 -33.89
N SER A 9 -12.01 15.59 -34.30
CA SER A 9 -11.67 14.31 -34.90
C SER A 9 -10.33 13.79 -34.39
N ARG A 10 -10.19 12.45 -34.37
CA ARG A 10 -8.96 11.76 -33.98
C ARG A 10 -7.77 12.07 -34.90
N GLU A 11 -8.05 12.34 -36.18
CA GLU A 11 -7.04 12.67 -37.18
C GLU A 11 -6.39 14.03 -36.90
N GLU A 12 -7.18 15.00 -36.42
CA GLU A 12 -6.70 16.34 -36.03
C GLU A 12 -5.81 16.27 -34.78
N GLU A 13 -6.18 15.42 -33.83
CA GLU A 13 -5.41 15.20 -32.60
C GLU A 13 -4.03 14.61 -32.92
N ILE A 14 -3.96 13.64 -33.83
CA ILE A 14 -2.69 13.00 -34.24
C ILE A 14 -1.77 14.03 -34.92
N GLN A 15 -2.27 14.78 -35.91
CA GLN A 15 -1.46 15.79 -36.60
C GLN A 15 -0.97 16.89 -35.64
N PHE A 16 -1.79 17.25 -34.66
CA PHE A 16 -1.42 18.23 -33.65
C PHE A 16 -0.27 17.73 -32.76
N TRP A 17 -0.34 16.50 -32.26
CA TRP A 17 0.71 15.92 -31.41
C TRP A 17 1.96 15.49 -32.17
N GLU A 18 1.88 15.27 -33.48
CA GLU A 18 3.07 15.09 -34.32
C GLU A 18 3.87 16.39 -34.46
N THR A 19 3.19 17.55 -34.38
CA THR A 19 3.80 18.86 -34.63
C THR A 19 4.14 19.63 -33.34
N HIS A 20 3.61 19.20 -32.20
CA HIS A 20 3.73 19.91 -30.94
C HIS A 20 4.19 19.01 -29.78
N ASP A 21 5.10 19.53 -28.96
CA ASP A 21 5.64 18.80 -27.80
C ASP A 21 4.57 18.72 -26.68
N PRO A 22 4.23 17.52 -26.18
CA PRO A 22 3.30 17.34 -25.07
C PRO A 22 3.72 18.03 -23.76
N LEU A 23 4.98 18.41 -23.59
CA LEU A 23 5.45 19.17 -22.42
C LEU A 23 5.05 20.65 -22.43
N ASP A 24 4.62 21.20 -23.56
CA ASP A 24 4.21 22.61 -23.68
C ASP A 24 2.73 22.86 -23.28
N PHE A 25 1.99 21.78 -23.02
CA PHE A 25 0.56 21.83 -22.70
C PHE A 25 0.29 21.34 -21.27
N GLU A 26 -0.40 22.16 -20.48
CA GLU A 26 -0.93 21.75 -19.18
C GLU A 26 -2.25 21.01 -19.42
N GLU A 27 -2.29 19.71 -19.13
CA GLU A 27 -3.54 19.05 -18.79
C GLU A 27 -4.06 19.67 -17.47
N PRO A 28 -5.36 19.97 -17.33
CA PRO A 28 -5.88 20.32 -16.02
C PRO A 28 -5.57 19.14 -15.10
N ASP A 29 -4.89 19.41 -13.99
CA ASP A 29 -4.68 18.45 -12.90
C ASP A 29 -6.05 17.96 -12.43
N ALA A 30 -6.57 16.92 -13.08
CA ALA A 30 -7.68 16.17 -12.56
C ALA A 30 -7.08 15.48 -11.35
N GLU A 31 -7.33 16.04 -10.16
CA GLU A 31 -7.00 15.39 -8.89
C GLU A 31 -7.55 13.97 -8.92
N VAL A 32 -6.70 13.01 -9.30
CA VAL A 32 -7.02 11.59 -9.22
C VAL A 32 -7.04 11.32 -7.73
N ASN A 33 -8.23 11.43 -7.14
CA ASN A 33 -8.48 11.03 -5.77
C ASN A 33 -8.29 9.51 -5.71
N ILE A 34 -7.06 9.08 -5.42
CA ILE A 34 -6.72 7.68 -5.14
C ILE A 34 -7.40 7.31 -3.82
N THR A 35 -8.71 7.10 -3.88
CA THR A 35 -9.51 6.74 -2.71
C THR A 35 -9.32 5.25 -2.51
N MET A 36 -8.45 4.90 -1.57
CA MET A 36 -8.17 3.51 -1.22
C MET A 36 -9.48 2.82 -0.82
N SER A 37 -9.82 1.72 -1.47
CA SER A 37 -11.12 1.07 -1.30
C SER A 37 -11.38 0.75 0.18
N PRO A 38 -12.61 0.95 0.70
CA PRO A 38 -12.94 0.70 2.11
C PRO A 38 -12.66 -0.73 2.58
N GLN A 39 -12.66 -1.70 1.66
CA GLN A 39 -12.32 -3.10 1.90
C GLN A 39 -10.83 -3.26 2.24
N LEU A 40 -9.93 -2.66 1.45
CA LEU A 40 -8.49 -2.66 1.73
C LEU A 40 -8.17 -2.02 3.09
N GLN A 41 -8.91 -0.98 3.47
CA GLN A 41 -8.71 -0.32 4.77
C GLN A 41 -9.04 -1.22 5.96
N LYS A 42 -10.06 -2.09 5.85
CA LYS A 42 -10.45 -2.99 6.94
C LYS A 42 -9.42 -4.10 7.17
N GLU A 43 -8.85 -4.64 6.10
CA GLU A 43 -7.85 -5.72 6.17
C GLU A 43 -6.53 -5.28 6.80
N ARG A 44 -6.20 -3.97 6.73
CA ARG A 44 -4.94 -3.43 7.28
C ARG A 44 -5.05 -2.96 8.74
N ARG A 45 -6.23 -2.93 9.34
CA ARG A 45 -6.39 -2.44 10.73
C ARG A 45 -5.90 -3.49 11.73
N LEU A 46 -4.74 -3.21 12.33
CA LEU A 46 -4.25 -3.93 13.49
C LEU A 46 -5.20 -3.69 14.68
N LYS A 47 -5.64 -4.76 15.33
CA LYS A 47 -6.39 -4.69 16.60
C LYS A 47 -5.46 -5.03 17.76
N GLN A 48 -5.50 -4.24 18.82
CA GLN A 48 -4.80 -4.56 20.07
C GLN A 48 -5.53 -5.68 20.80
N VAL A 49 -4.77 -6.67 21.27
CA VAL A 49 -5.27 -7.80 22.04
C VAL A 49 -4.37 -7.97 23.26
N THR A 50 -4.98 -8.13 24.44
CA THR A 50 -4.26 -8.41 25.69
C THR A 50 -4.31 -9.91 25.95
N ILE A 51 -3.13 -10.54 26.04
CA ILE A 51 -2.99 -11.98 26.32
C ILE A 51 -2.10 -12.13 27.55
N ARG A 52 -2.50 -13.00 28.49
CA ARG A 52 -1.66 -13.36 29.63
C ARG A 52 -0.68 -14.45 29.23
N LEU A 53 0.62 -14.20 29.42
CA LEU A 53 1.70 -15.14 29.15
C LEU A 53 2.58 -15.26 30.40
N ARG A 54 3.25 -16.40 30.57
CA ARG A 54 4.25 -16.53 31.63
C ARG A 54 5.46 -15.66 31.30
N LEU A 55 6.13 -15.13 32.33
CA LEU A 55 7.33 -14.30 32.16
C LEU A 55 8.41 -15.03 31.34
N SER A 56 8.63 -16.32 31.61
CA SER A 56 9.61 -17.15 30.89
C SER A 56 9.33 -17.23 29.38
N GLN A 57 8.06 -17.30 28.98
CA GLN A 57 7.67 -17.32 27.57
C GLN A 57 7.96 -15.99 26.89
N VAL A 58 7.67 -14.87 27.57
CA VAL A 58 7.95 -13.53 27.04
C VAL A 58 9.44 -13.30 26.87
N LEU A 59 10.26 -13.72 27.85
CA LEU A 59 11.72 -13.61 27.77
C LEU A 59 12.29 -14.46 26.63
N ALA A 60 11.86 -15.72 26.52
CA ALA A 60 12.29 -16.60 25.43
C ALA A 60 11.92 -16.03 24.04
N ALA A 61 10.70 -15.49 23.89
CA ALA A 61 10.28 -14.86 22.63
C ALA A 61 11.14 -13.65 22.28
N LYS A 62 11.49 -12.79 23.25
CA LYS A 62 12.38 -11.65 23.04
C LYS A 62 13.79 -12.07 22.62
N GLU A 63 14.32 -13.14 23.23
CA GLU A 63 15.64 -13.67 22.89
C GLU A 63 15.69 -14.23 21.46
N ILE A 64 14.67 -15.01 21.07
CA ILE A 64 14.53 -15.54 19.71
C ILE A 64 14.40 -14.39 18.70
N ALA A 65 13.61 -13.36 19.02
CA ALA A 65 13.42 -12.20 18.17
C ALA A 65 14.73 -11.44 17.94
N LYS A 66 15.52 -11.25 19.02
CA LYS A 66 16.85 -10.64 18.94
C LYS A 66 17.80 -11.44 18.04
N ARG A 67 17.80 -12.77 18.13
CA ARG A 67 18.62 -13.62 17.23
C ARG A 67 18.20 -13.53 15.77
N LYS A 68 16.92 -13.27 15.51
CA LYS A 68 16.35 -13.12 14.16
C LYS A 68 16.40 -11.67 13.65
N ASP A 69 16.96 -10.74 14.44
CA ASP A 69 16.99 -9.31 14.16
C ASP A 69 15.62 -8.71 13.79
N ILE A 70 14.58 -9.13 14.50
CA ILE A 70 13.22 -8.61 14.33
C ILE A 70 12.60 -8.23 15.68
N PRO A 71 11.63 -7.29 15.71
CA PRO A 71 10.88 -7.00 16.93
C PRO A 71 10.08 -8.22 17.39
N TYR A 72 10.04 -8.48 18.71
CA TYR A 72 9.32 -9.64 19.25
C TYR A 72 7.82 -9.65 18.89
N GLN A 73 7.21 -8.46 18.71
CA GLN A 73 5.81 -8.35 18.27
C GLN A 73 5.61 -8.85 16.83
N VAL A 74 6.60 -8.65 15.96
CA VAL A 74 6.59 -9.17 14.58
C VAL A 74 6.76 -10.69 14.60
N LEU A 75 7.68 -11.21 15.42
CA LEU A 75 7.85 -12.65 15.62
C LEU A 75 6.55 -13.31 16.08
N MET A 76 5.92 -12.78 17.14
CA MET A 76 4.66 -13.30 17.67
C MET A 76 3.56 -13.32 16.61
N ARG A 77 3.48 -12.27 15.78
CA ARG A 77 2.51 -12.21 14.68
C ARG A 77 2.78 -13.29 13.62
N SER A 78 4.05 -13.54 13.29
CA SER A 78 4.42 -14.63 12.36
C SER A 78 3.94 -15.97 12.87
N TRP A 79 4.23 -16.28 14.14
CA TRP A 79 3.83 -17.55 14.75
C TRP A 79 2.31 -17.72 14.81
N ILE A 80 1.56 -16.66 15.13
CA ILE A 80 0.09 -16.72 15.13
C ILE A 80 -0.43 -17.02 13.71
N ASN A 81 0.13 -16.37 12.69
CA ASN A 81 -0.26 -16.61 11.30
C ASN A 81 0.09 -18.04 10.85
N GLU A 82 1.26 -18.54 11.21
CA GLU A 82 1.68 -19.91 10.91
C GLU A 82 0.76 -20.94 11.59
N ALA A 83 0.42 -20.73 12.86
CA ALA A 83 -0.50 -21.60 13.59
C ALA A 83 -1.91 -21.61 12.95
N ILE A 84 -2.45 -20.44 12.59
CA ILE A 84 -3.74 -20.34 11.91
C ILE A 84 -3.72 -21.06 10.56
N LYS A 85 -2.64 -20.93 9.79
CA LYS A 85 -2.48 -21.63 8.50
C LYS A 85 -2.39 -23.14 8.66
N LYS A 86 -1.88 -23.63 9.78
CA LYS A 86 -1.75 -25.06 10.05
C LYS A 86 -3.07 -25.72 10.46
N GLU A 87 -3.94 -24.97 11.13
CA GLU A 87 -5.26 -25.45 11.59
C GLU A 87 -6.39 -25.23 10.57
N ARG A 88 -6.10 -24.57 9.44
CA ARG A 88 -7.02 -24.40 8.31
C ARG A 88 -6.68 -25.39 7.19
#